data_AF-A0A9E6BJS4-F1
#
_entry.id   AF-A0A9E6BJS4-F1
#
_cell.length_a   1.000
_cell.length_b   1.000
_cell.length_c   1.000
_cell.angle_alpha   90.00
_cell.angle_beta   90.00
_cell.angle_gamma   90.00
#
_symmetry.space_group_name_H-M   'P 1'
#
loop_
_entity.id
_entity.type
_entity.pdbx_description
1 polymer ?
#
loop_
_entity_poly.entity_id
_entity_poly.type
_entity_poly.pdbx_seq_one_letter_code
_entity_poly.pdbx_strand_id
1 'polypeptide(L)'
;MLELKIGDLVVLTAGSMRMAVEGVEGDVISCLWCHEGVIGRDSFNKVMLKKFEHREDAGGGRGKPPFRGDRDSGPKRFDDKPKGKPGWDGKPREKKYFRKD
;
A
#
# COMPACT_ATOMS: atom_id res chain seq x y z
N MET A 1 6.62 20.79 -8.69
CA MET A 1 6.30 20.68 -7.24
C MET A 1 4.78 20.66 -7.13
N LEU A 2 4.18 19.79 -6.33
CA LEU A 2 2.71 19.71 -6.20
C LEU A 2 2.18 21.00 -5.58
N GLU A 3 1.18 21.60 -6.22
CA GLU A 3 0.48 22.77 -5.69
C GLU A 3 -0.52 22.30 -4.62
N LEU A 4 -0.42 22.90 -3.43
CA LEU A 4 -1.31 22.62 -2.30
C LEU A 4 -2.41 23.67 -2.27
N LYS A 5 -3.64 23.23 -2.01
CA LYS A 5 -4.80 24.09 -1.84
C LYS A 5 -5.52 23.79 -0.54
N ILE A 6 -6.31 24.76 -0.08
CA ILE A 6 -7.20 24.58 1.08
C ILE A 6 -8.07 23.33 0.87
N GLY A 7 -8.17 22.50 1.91
CA GLY A 7 -8.90 21.23 1.90
C GLY A 7 -8.08 20.02 1.46
N ASP A 8 -6.87 20.20 0.92
CA ASP A 8 -5.99 19.06 0.63
C ASP A 8 -5.57 18.38 1.94
N LEU A 9 -5.49 17.04 1.91
CA LEU A 9 -4.85 16.28 2.98
C LEU A 9 -3.36 16.19 2.71
N VAL A 10 -2.56 16.41 3.74
CA VAL A 10 -1.10 16.38 3.69
C VAL A 10 -0.53 15.59 4.86
N VAL A 11 0.68 15.10 4.69
CA VAL A 11 1.49 14.46 5.73
C VAL A 11 2.88 15.07 5.74
N LEU A 12 3.55 15.05 6.90
CA LEU A 12 4.97 15.40 6.93
C LEU A 12 5.78 14.38 6.12
N THR A 13 6.83 14.85 5.48
CA THR A 13 7.75 14.02 4.67
C THR A 13 8.40 12.90 5.50
N ALA A 14 8.58 13.13 6.80
CA ALA A 14 9.04 12.14 7.78
C ALA A 14 8.02 11.01 8.05
N GLY A 15 6.81 11.06 7.49
CA GLY A 15 5.77 10.03 7.65
C GLY A 15 4.85 10.24 8.85
N SER A 16 4.65 11.49 9.29
CA SER A 16 3.82 11.81 10.45
C SER A 16 2.32 11.88 10.12
N MET A 17 1.53 12.34 11.10
CA MET A 17 0.08 12.50 11.09
C MET A 17 -0.47 13.20 9.84
N ARG A 18 -1.72 12.82 9.50
CA ARG A 18 -2.50 13.46 8.44
C ARG A 18 -3.05 14.79 8.95
N MET A 19 -2.86 15.82 8.14
CA MET A 19 -3.30 17.18 8.36
C MET A 19 -4.16 17.64 7.20
N ALA A 20 -5.09 18.55 7.44
CA ALA A 20 -5.82 19.27 6.41
C ALA A 20 -5.18 20.64 6.19
N VAL A 21 -5.02 21.06 4.93
CA VAL A 21 -4.56 22.42 4.61
C VAL A 21 -5.71 23.39 4.87
N GLU A 22 -5.46 24.38 5.72
CA GLU A 22 -6.40 25.47 6.08
C GLU A 22 -6.03 26.79 5.37
N GLY A 23 -4.76 26.98 5.01
CA GLY A 23 -4.30 28.18 4.31
C GLY A 23 -2.99 27.97 3.57
N VAL A 24 -2.77 28.73 2.49
CA VAL A 24 -1.55 28.71 1.68
C VAL A 24 -1.07 30.15 1.50
N GLU A 25 0.09 30.47 2.04
CA GLU A 25 0.73 31.78 1.92
C GLU A 25 2.17 31.59 1.41
N GLY A 26 2.31 31.64 0.08
CA GLY A 26 3.59 31.39 -0.60
C GLY A 26 4.14 30.00 -0.28
N ASP A 27 5.21 29.96 0.52
CA ASP A 27 5.88 28.72 0.92
C ASP A 27 5.42 28.19 2.27
N VAL A 28 4.61 28.95 3.00
CA VAL A 28 4.07 28.58 4.31
C VAL A 28 2.65 28.06 4.14
N ILE A 29 2.40 26.89 4.72
CA ILE A 29 1.13 26.17 4.65
C ILE A 29 0.60 26.03 6.06
N SER A 30 -0.57 26.60 6.32
CA SER A 30 -1.28 26.44 7.59
C SER A 30 -2.10 25.16 7.54
N CYS A 31 -1.97 24.35 8.57
CA CYS A 31 -2.52 23.00 8.65
C CYS A 31 -3.31 22.82 9.94
N LEU A 32 -4.42 22.10 9.85
CA LEU A 32 -5.22 21.63 10.97
C LEU A 32 -5.03 20.12 11.14
N TRP A 33 -4.86 19.66 12.37
CA TRP A 33 -4.80 18.23 12.71
C TRP A 33 -5.67 17.90 13.92
N CYS A 34 -5.98 16.61 14.05
CA CYS A 34 -6.67 16.05 15.21
C CYS A 34 -5.88 14.85 15.75
N HIS A 35 -5.62 14.85 17.05
CA HIS A 35 -5.01 13.72 17.78
C HIS A 35 -5.68 13.59 19.15
N GLU A 36 -6.18 12.41 19.48
CA GLU A 36 -6.73 12.11 20.81
C GLU A 36 -7.77 13.14 21.31
N GLY A 37 -8.60 13.66 20.39
CA GLY A 37 -9.63 14.67 20.69
C GLY A 37 -9.12 16.11 20.79
N VAL A 38 -7.82 16.34 20.62
CA VAL A 38 -7.22 17.68 20.54
C VAL A 38 -7.14 18.10 19.08
N ILE A 39 -7.64 19.30 18.79
CA ILE A 39 -7.47 19.96 17.50
C ILE A 39 -6.31 20.94 17.61
N GLY A 40 -5.29 20.73 16.78
CA GLY A 40 -4.14 21.63 16.68
C GLY A 40 -4.12 22.35 15.33
N ARG A 41 -3.47 23.53 15.32
CA ARG A 41 -3.17 24.29 14.12
C ARG A 41 -1.69 24.66 14.14
N ASP A 42 -1.00 24.38 13.05
CA ASP A 42 0.42 24.65 12.87
C ASP A 42 0.71 25.13 11.45
N SER A 43 1.88 25.73 11.25
CA SER A 43 2.33 26.19 9.94
C SER A 43 3.65 25.53 9.55
N PHE A 44 3.73 25.03 8.33
CA PHE A 44 4.89 24.31 7.80
C PHE A 44 5.34 24.88 6.47
N ASN A 45 6.63 24.80 6.17
CA ASN A 45 7.11 25.05 4.81
C ASN A 45 6.62 23.93 3.86
N LYS A 46 6.14 24.30 2.68
CA LYS A 46 5.64 23.39 1.64
C LYS A 46 6.58 22.22 1.32
N VAL A 47 7.90 22.41 1.42
CA VAL A 47 8.89 21.37 1.14
C VAL A 47 8.85 20.21 2.13
N MET A 48 8.28 20.43 3.31
CA MET A 48 8.14 19.41 4.35
C MET A 48 6.88 18.57 4.16
N LEU A 49 5.97 18.96 3.27
CA LEU A 49 4.66 18.33 3.12
C LEU A 49 4.58 17.46 1.87
N LYS A 50 3.85 16.36 1.98
CA LYS A 50 3.43 15.53 0.84
C LYS A 50 1.92 15.48 0.80
N LYS A 51 1.34 15.66 -0.39
CA LYS A 51 -0.08 15.45 -0.60
C LYS A 51 -0.43 14.00 -0.30
N PHE A 52 -1.39 13.81 0.61
CA PHE A 52 -1.91 12.51 0.98
C PHE A 52 -3.15 12.25 0.14
N GLU A 53 -3.08 11.25 -0.73
CA GLU A 53 -4.25 10.73 -1.42
C GLU A 53 -4.79 9.55 -0.64
N HIS A 54 -6.04 9.67 -0.17
CA HIS A 54 -6.75 8.52 0.36
C HIS A 54 -7.00 7.55 -0.79
N ARG A 55 -6.13 6.55 -0.91
CA ARG A 55 -6.45 5.36 -1.67
C ARG A 55 -7.40 4.58 -0.78
N GLU A 56 -8.67 4.54 -1.17
CA GLU A 56 -9.56 3.49 -0.68
C GLU A 56 -8.79 2.18 -0.84
N ASP A 57 -8.64 1.44 0.24
CA ASP A 57 -7.85 0.22 0.23
C ASP A 57 -8.21 -0.63 -0.99
N ALA A 58 -7.18 -1.20 -1.59
CA ALA A 58 -7.25 -2.30 -2.53
C ALA A 58 -7.80 -3.57 -1.83
N GLY A 59 -8.95 -3.45 -1.19
CA GLY A 59 -9.79 -4.48 -0.60
C GLY A 59 -10.99 -4.75 -1.50
N GLY A 60 -10.73 -5.01 -2.78
CA GLY A 60 -11.75 -5.32 -3.78
C GLY A 60 -11.12 -6.02 -4.97
N GLY A 61 -10.97 -7.35 -4.87
CA GLY A 61 -10.31 -8.16 -5.89
C GLY A 61 -10.85 -7.91 -7.30
N ARG A 62 -9.97 -7.55 -8.22
CA ARG A 62 -10.08 -7.75 -9.67
C ARG A 62 -8.75 -7.36 -10.31
N GLY A 63 -8.10 -8.34 -10.95
CA GLY A 63 -6.98 -8.07 -11.83
C GLY A 63 -5.64 -8.71 -11.44
N LYS A 64 -5.61 -10.02 -11.19
CA LYS A 64 -4.55 -10.78 -11.84
C LYS A 64 -4.91 -10.76 -13.33
N PRO A 65 -4.11 -10.15 -14.24
CA PRO A 65 -4.18 -10.59 -15.62
C PRO A 65 -3.83 -12.09 -15.61
N PRO A 66 -4.59 -12.97 -16.28
CA PRO A 66 -4.04 -14.28 -16.57
C PRO A 66 -2.76 -14.02 -17.33
N PHE A 67 -1.68 -14.61 -16.81
CA PHE A 67 -0.38 -14.67 -17.44
C PHE A 67 -0.57 -15.03 -18.92
N ARG A 68 -0.59 -14.03 -19.83
CA ARG A 68 -0.58 -14.26 -21.27
C ARG A 68 0.88 -14.51 -21.67
N GLY A 69 1.42 -15.59 -21.09
CA GLY A 69 2.67 -16.19 -21.50
C GLY A 69 2.36 -17.05 -22.71
N ASP A 70 2.66 -16.51 -23.87
CA ASP A 70 2.78 -17.22 -25.14
C ASP A 70 3.78 -18.38 -24.97
N ARG A 71 3.28 -19.60 -24.71
CA ARG A 71 4.05 -20.85 -24.81
C ARG A 71 3.12 -21.99 -25.20
N ASP A 72 3.17 -22.32 -26.48
CA ASP A 72 3.06 -23.69 -26.98
C ASP A 72 3.49 -24.72 -25.92
N SER A 73 2.57 -25.57 -25.48
CA SER A 73 2.86 -26.92 -24.97
C SER A 73 1.59 -27.66 -24.50
N GLY A 74 0.92 -28.33 -25.44
CA GLY A 74 0.32 -29.67 -25.29
C GLY A 74 -0.84 -29.93 -24.30
N PRO A 75 -1.72 -30.91 -24.57
CA PRO A 75 -2.83 -31.26 -23.71
C PRO A 75 -2.34 -31.89 -22.40
N LYS A 76 -2.54 -31.21 -21.27
CA LYS A 76 -2.22 -31.76 -19.94
C LYS A 76 -3.21 -32.86 -19.57
N ARG A 77 -2.66 -34.06 -19.36
CA ARG A 77 -3.36 -35.24 -18.85
C ARG A 77 -3.77 -35.05 -17.39
N PHE A 78 -4.93 -35.61 -17.07
CA PHE A 78 -5.52 -35.81 -15.75
C PHE A 78 -4.50 -36.35 -14.73
N ASP A 79 -4.17 -35.57 -13.70
CA ASP A 79 -3.73 -36.05 -12.37
C ASP A 79 -3.63 -34.84 -11.40
N ASP A 80 -4.80 -34.29 -11.06
CA ASP A 80 -4.97 -33.21 -10.10
C ASP A 80 -4.73 -33.70 -8.67
N LYS A 81 -3.49 -33.55 -8.19
CA LYS A 81 -3.21 -33.48 -6.75
C LYS A 81 -2.34 -32.25 -6.49
N PRO A 82 -2.77 -31.28 -5.67
CA PRO A 82 -2.02 -30.05 -5.46
C PRO A 82 -0.69 -30.35 -4.75
N LYS A 83 0.41 -30.40 -5.53
CA LYS A 83 1.77 -30.44 -4.98
C LYS A 83 2.00 -29.12 -4.25
N GLY A 84 2.17 -29.21 -2.92
CA GLY A 84 2.40 -28.06 -2.06
C GLY A 84 3.54 -27.17 -2.54
N LYS A 85 3.49 -25.89 -2.15
CA LYS A 85 4.47 -24.87 -2.57
C LYS A 85 5.91 -25.39 -2.40
N PRO A 86 6.77 -25.28 -3.43
CA PRO A 86 8.18 -25.64 -3.33
C PRO A 86 8.88 -24.84 -2.23
N GLY A 87 9.97 -25.39 -1.70
CA GLY A 87 10.91 -24.66 -0.86
C GLY A 87 11.58 -23.51 -1.62
N TRP A 88 12.35 -22.68 -0.90
CA TRP A 88 13.10 -21.57 -1.49
C TRP A 88 14.09 -22.02 -2.59
N ASP A 89 14.51 -23.28 -2.53
CA ASP A 89 15.37 -23.97 -3.48
C ASP A 89 14.62 -24.64 -4.65
N GLY A 90 13.31 -24.43 -4.76
CA GLY A 90 12.47 -25.01 -5.81
C GLY A 90 12.24 -26.52 -5.67
N LYS A 91 12.78 -27.17 -4.63
CA LYS A 91 12.53 -28.59 -4.35
C LYS A 91 11.20 -28.76 -3.61
N PRO A 92 10.50 -29.90 -3.80
CA PRO A 92 9.31 -30.21 -3.02
C PRO A 92 9.65 -30.21 -1.52
N ARG A 93 8.94 -29.39 -0.74
CA ARG A 93 9.13 -29.33 0.71
C ARG A 93 8.70 -30.67 1.30
N GLU A 94 9.67 -31.45 1.78
CA GLU A 94 9.41 -32.74 2.44
C GLU A 94 8.48 -32.54 3.64
N LYS A 95 7.41 -33.35 3.69
CA LYS A 95 6.50 -33.35 4.84
C LYS A 95 7.22 -33.99 6.01
N LYS A 96 7.61 -33.19 7.00
CA LYS A 96 8.03 -33.71 8.32
C LYS A 96 6.80 -34.33 8.98
N TYR A 97 6.66 -35.64 8.89
CA TYR A 97 5.70 -36.39 9.69
C TYR A 97 6.16 -36.32 11.14
N PHE A 98 5.57 -35.43 11.94
CA PHE A 98 5.43 -35.71 13.36
C PHE A 98 4.07 -36.40 13.51
N ARG A 99 4.07 -37.73 13.56
CA ARG A 99 2.98 -38.42 14.25
C ARG A 99 3.27 -38.20 15.73
N LYS A 100 2.36 -37.51 16.40
CA LYS A 100 2.29 -37.50 17.86
C LYS A 100 1.76 -38.88 18.24
N ASP A 101 2.51 -39.61 19.06
CA ASP A 101 2.02 -40.78 19.78
C ASP A 101 0.85 -40.39 20.70
#